data_AF-A0A6A1WBR0-F1
#
_entry.id   AF-A0A6A1WBR0-F1
#
_cell.length_a   1.000
_cell.length_b   1.000
_cell.length_c   1.000
_cell.angle_alpha   90.00
_cell.angle_beta   90.00
_cell.angle_gamma   90.00
#
_symmetry.space_group_name_H-M   'P 1'
#
loop_
_entity.id
_entity.type
_entity.pdbx_description
1 polymer ?
#
loop_
_entity_poly.entity_id
_entity_poly.type
_entity_poly.pdbx_seq_one_letter_code
_entity_poly.pdbx_strand_id
1 'polypeptide(L)'
;MEITATTSGLLLAAARRSISSYPSLFKRSVRSFSNDATPEAIENKPASDLAIDLRGKRAFIAGLADTKGYGWAISKALAAAGAEILVGTSVLAFQKVNCSLLCRGSEEILQLPSGSRMKIPKVYALEAAIDNPEDVAYNKVIKTNQNYTMHSKWTVQEVVQSVKHDWGSIDIIVHSIEECPEVVALIGGSAISLTYTASQSIIPGYGGGMTSAKAALESDTRVLAFEAGRRQGIRVNTISAGPQRILGAKSSVFIDRMIEYSSTNAPLKKELSAGDSKRKWWNDRTQWAFLASPLASAITGAVIHVDNGMNAMGAALPLSFFGGDPVFSNYAV
;
A
#
# COMPACT_ATOMS: atom_id res chain seq x y z
N MET A 1 4.38 22.68 -19.35
CA MET A 1 3.74 23.23 -18.14
C MET A 1 4.73 23.05 -17.02
N GLU A 2 5.33 24.15 -16.59
CA GLU A 2 6.45 24.20 -15.63
C GLU A 2 6.10 23.49 -14.33
N ILE A 3 6.93 22.53 -13.92
CA ILE A 3 6.98 22.00 -12.56
C ILE A 3 8.24 22.61 -11.95
N THR A 4 8.13 23.85 -11.49
CA THR A 4 9.19 24.58 -10.79
C THR A 4 9.12 24.28 -9.30
N ALA A 5 10.21 23.70 -8.79
CA ALA A 5 10.77 23.91 -7.45
C ALA A 5 9.80 24.01 -6.26
N THR A 6 9.47 22.87 -5.63
CA THR A 6 9.02 22.85 -4.22
C THR A 6 9.61 21.67 -3.42
N THR A 7 10.53 20.91 -4.00
CA THR A 7 11.19 19.74 -3.38
C THR A 7 12.36 20.10 -2.47
N SER A 8 12.79 21.36 -2.43
CA SER A 8 13.99 21.80 -1.68
C SER A 8 13.73 22.04 -0.18
N GLY A 9 12.46 22.17 0.25
CA GLY A 9 12.11 22.45 1.65
C GLY A 9 12.01 21.20 2.54
N LEU A 10 11.61 20.05 1.97
CA LEU A 10 11.36 18.82 2.72
C LEU A 10 12.64 18.07 3.10
N LEU A 11 13.69 18.12 2.28
CA LEU A 11 14.97 17.48 2.60
C LEU A 11 15.70 18.13 3.79
N LEU A 12 15.46 19.44 4.04
CA LEU A 12 16.13 20.15 5.14
C LEU A 12 15.52 19.84 6.52
N ALA A 13 14.25 19.42 6.56
CA ALA A 13 13.57 19.04 7.80
C ALA A 13 14.04 17.66 8.30
N ALA A 14 14.31 16.73 7.38
CA ALA A 14 14.82 15.37 7.70
C ALA A 14 16.23 15.40 8.33
N ALA A 15 17.08 16.36 7.96
CA ALA A 15 18.46 16.44 8.44
C ALA A 15 18.62 16.96 9.88
N ARG A 16 17.55 17.46 10.53
CA ARG A 16 17.63 18.08 11.88
C ARG A 16 17.13 17.21 13.04
N ARG A 17 16.63 15.99 12.79
CA ARG A 17 15.98 15.15 13.82
C ARG A 17 16.79 13.91 14.24
N SER A 18 18.12 13.98 14.19
CA SER A 18 18.97 13.06 14.93
C SER A 18 19.35 13.72 16.27
N ILE A 19 19.16 12.97 17.36
CA ILE A 19 19.48 13.29 18.76
C ILE A 19 18.33 13.95 19.56
N SER A 20 17.47 13.11 20.13
CA SER A 20 16.95 13.32 21.49
C SER A 20 16.52 11.99 22.11
N SER A 21 16.80 11.85 23.40
CA SER A 21 16.94 10.64 24.21
C SER A 21 15.64 9.89 24.54
N TYR A 22 15.68 8.56 24.50
CA TYR A 22 14.67 7.68 25.11
C TYR A 22 15.12 7.22 26.52
N PRO A 23 14.30 7.34 27.57
CA PRO A 23 14.59 6.69 28.84
C PRO A 23 14.17 5.22 28.81
N SER A 24 15.09 4.36 29.26
CA SER A 24 14.96 2.91 29.41
C SER A 24 14.05 2.52 30.58
N LEU A 25 13.01 1.73 30.33
CA LEU A 25 12.30 1.00 31.39
C LEU A 25 12.04 -0.45 30.96
N PHE A 26 13.01 -1.30 31.30
CA PHE A 26 12.86 -2.75 31.38
C PHE A 26 12.10 -3.10 32.67
N LYS A 27 11.00 -3.86 32.56
CA LYS A 27 10.62 -4.87 33.55
C LYS A 27 9.77 -5.95 32.89
N ARG A 28 10.28 -7.17 32.99
CA ARG A 28 9.87 -8.40 32.31
C ARG A 28 8.81 -9.11 33.17
N SER A 29 7.74 -9.62 32.55
CA SER A 29 6.91 -10.67 33.15
C SER A 29 6.56 -11.68 32.04
N VAL A 30 7.11 -12.89 32.17
CA VAL A 30 6.86 -14.01 31.26
C VAL A 30 5.65 -14.76 31.82
N ARG A 31 4.58 -14.89 31.02
CA ARG A 31 3.51 -15.87 31.28
C ARG A 31 3.56 -16.95 30.20
N SER A 32 3.59 -18.19 30.66
CA SER A 32 3.56 -19.42 29.86
C SER A 32 2.20 -19.59 29.18
N PHE A 33 2.20 -19.88 27.87
CA PHE A 33 1.01 -20.30 27.13
C PHE A 33 0.91 -21.83 27.15
N SER A 34 -0.20 -22.35 27.66
CA SER A 34 -0.62 -23.74 27.54
C SER A 34 -1.48 -23.92 26.29
N ASN A 35 -1.12 -24.91 25.45
CA ASN A 35 -1.87 -25.32 24.28
C ASN A 35 -3.02 -26.24 24.70
N ASP A 36 -4.26 -25.86 24.41
CA ASP A 36 -5.36 -26.79 24.22
C ASP A 36 -6.23 -26.27 23.08
N ALA A 37 -6.21 -26.98 21.95
CA ALA A 37 -7.04 -26.71 20.79
C ALA A 37 -8.09 -27.83 20.68
N THR A 38 -9.35 -27.47 20.89
CA THR A 38 -10.50 -28.31 20.51
C THR A 38 -11.08 -27.82 19.18
N PRO A 39 -11.50 -28.72 18.27
CA PRO A 39 -11.98 -28.33 16.95
C PRO A 39 -13.42 -27.80 17.04
N GLU A 40 -13.62 -26.50 16.86
CA GLU A 40 -14.95 -25.90 16.71
C GLU A 40 -15.54 -26.16 15.31
N ALA A 41 -16.85 -26.35 15.30
CA ALA A 41 -17.67 -26.78 14.18
C ALA A 41 -17.60 -25.86 12.96
N ILE A 42 -17.63 -26.49 11.77
CA ILE A 42 -17.65 -25.82 10.47
C ILE A 42 -19.02 -25.16 10.27
N GLU A 43 -19.10 -23.89 10.62
CA GLU A 43 -20.25 -23.04 10.35
C GLU A 43 -20.27 -22.67 8.85
N ASN A 44 -21.39 -22.92 8.17
CA ASN A 44 -21.63 -22.59 6.76
C ASN A 44 -21.62 -21.07 6.54
N LYS A 45 -20.42 -20.47 6.48
CA LYS A 45 -20.22 -19.07 6.09
C LYS A 45 -19.94 -18.98 4.58
N PRO A 46 -20.49 -17.97 3.88
CA PRO A 46 -20.23 -17.78 2.45
C PRO A 46 -18.73 -17.71 2.18
N ALA A 47 -18.27 -18.47 1.18
CA ALA A 47 -16.86 -18.61 0.83
C ALA A 47 -16.26 -17.25 0.45
N SER A 48 -15.04 -16.98 0.90
CA SER A 48 -14.24 -15.87 0.39
C SER A 48 -14.01 -16.04 -1.11
N ASP A 49 -13.99 -14.95 -1.87
CA ASP A 49 -13.74 -14.98 -3.33
C ASP A 49 -12.31 -15.46 -3.66
N LEU A 50 -11.43 -15.38 -2.67
CA LEU A 50 -10.07 -15.87 -2.72
C LEU A 50 -9.92 -17.12 -1.85
N ALA A 51 -8.92 -17.95 -2.15
CA ALA A 51 -8.47 -19.02 -1.26
C ALA A 51 -7.90 -18.52 0.10
N ILE A 52 -7.95 -17.20 0.33
CA ILE A 52 -7.46 -16.50 1.51
C ILE A 52 -8.69 -15.93 2.23
N ASP A 53 -8.82 -16.25 3.52
CA ASP A 53 -9.90 -15.78 4.38
C ASP A 53 -9.40 -14.69 5.34
N LEU A 54 -9.96 -13.49 5.19
CA LEU A 54 -9.74 -12.32 6.05
C LEU A 54 -11.06 -11.87 6.72
N ARG A 55 -12.08 -12.73 6.81
CA ARG A 55 -13.33 -12.41 7.49
C ARG A 55 -13.08 -12.04 8.95
N GLY A 56 -13.77 -11.00 9.41
CA GLY A 56 -13.61 -10.45 10.76
C GLY A 56 -12.36 -9.57 10.94
N LYS A 57 -11.54 -9.41 9.90
CA LYS A 57 -10.39 -8.49 9.90
C LYS A 57 -10.77 -7.13 9.37
N ARG A 58 -10.19 -6.07 9.95
CA ARG A 58 -10.33 -4.70 9.46
C ARG A 58 -9.03 -4.21 8.83
N ALA A 59 -9.15 -3.67 7.61
CA ALA A 59 -8.04 -3.10 6.86
C ALA A 59 -8.20 -1.59 6.70
N PHE A 60 -7.20 -0.82 7.13
CA PHE A 60 -7.12 0.62 6.89
C PHE A 60 -6.22 0.90 5.70
N ILE A 61 -6.79 1.50 4.64
CA ILE A 61 -6.09 1.82 3.40
C ILE A 61 -5.81 3.32 3.36
N ALA A 62 -4.56 3.70 3.66
CA ALA A 62 -4.10 5.08 3.66
C ALA A 62 -3.64 5.52 2.26
N GLY A 63 -3.98 6.75 1.87
CA GLY A 63 -3.54 7.36 0.62
C GLY A 63 -4.43 7.00 -0.59
N LEU A 64 -5.68 6.60 -0.37
CA LEU A 64 -6.62 6.32 -1.45
C LEU A 64 -7.12 7.64 -2.05
N ALA A 65 -6.64 7.99 -3.24
CA ALA A 65 -7.00 9.26 -3.90
C ALA A 65 -8.17 9.16 -4.90
N ASP A 66 -8.47 7.96 -5.39
CA ASP A 66 -9.57 7.69 -6.32
C ASP A 66 -9.97 6.21 -6.34
N THR A 67 -10.96 5.88 -7.15
CA THR A 67 -11.53 4.53 -7.32
C THR A 67 -10.90 3.73 -8.46
N LYS A 68 -9.69 4.10 -8.90
CA LYS A 68 -9.02 3.54 -10.09
C LYS A 68 -7.58 3.12 -9.83
N GLY A 69 -6.92 3.73 -8.85
CA GLY A 69 -5.51 3.51 -8.53
C GLY A 69 -5.24 2.28 -7.67
N TYR A 70 -3.98 2.16 -7.24
CA TYR A 70 -3.50 1.04 -6.42
C TYR A 70 -4.30 0.85 -5.14
N GLY A 71 -4.56 1.93 -4.39
CA GLY A 71 -5.32 1.86 -3.14
C GLY A 71 -6.68 1.19 -3.33
N TRP A 72 -7.42 1.55 -4.39
CA TRP A 72 -8.72 0.96 -4.69
C TRP A 72 -8.64 -0.53 -5.05
N ALA A 73 -7.67 -0.90 -5.90
CA ALA A 73 -7.47 -2.29 -6.28
C ALA A 73 -7.07 -3.16 -5.08
N ILE A 74 -6.28 -2.62 -4.14
CA ILE A 74 -5.92 -3.31 -2.90
C ILE A 74 -7.15 -3.44 -1.99
N SER A 75 -7.95 -2.39 -1.83
CA SER A 75 -9.22 -2.44 -1.11
C SER A 75 -10.12 -3.56 -1.62
N LYS A 76 -10.29 -3.67 -2.95
CA LYS A 76 -11.08 -4.74 -3.56
C LYS A 76 -10.52 -6.13 -3.27
N ALA A 77 -9.20 -6.30 -3.36
CA ALA A 77 -8.57 -7.60 -3.12
C ALA A 77 -8.74 -8.06 -1.66
N LEU A 78 -8.58 -7.15 -0.70
CA LEU A 78 -8.79 -7.43 0.72
C LEU A 78 -10.26 -7.67 1.05
N ALA A 79 -11.17 -6.89 0.45
CA ALA A 79 -12.61 -7.08 0.62
C ALA A 79 -13.10 -8.40 0.00
N ALA A 80 -12.55 -8.82 -1.14
CA ALA A 80 -12.81 -10.11 -1.76
C ALA A 80 -12.36 -11.29 -0.86
N ALA A 81 -11.30 -11.11 -0.07
CA ALA A 81 -10.91 -12.04 0.98
C ALA A 81 -11.81 -11.97 2.24
N GLY A 82 -12.73 -11.00 2.32
CA GLY A 82 -13.70 -10.85 3.41
C GLY A 82 -13.33 -9.80 4.47
N ALA A 83 -12.27 -9.01 4.27
CA ALA A 83 -11.91 -7.93 5.18
C ALA A 83 -12.87 -6.74 5.07
N GLU A 84 -13.13 -6.06 6.20
CA GLU A 84 -13.83 -4.78 6.23
C GLU A 84 -12.86 -3.63 5.95
N ILE A 85 -13.21 -2.72 5.04
CA ILE A 85 -12.27 -1.72 4.51
C ILE A 85 -12.55 -0.33 5.08
N LEU A 86 -11.62 0.21 5.84
CA LEU A 86 -11.56 1.61 6.23
C LEU A 86 -10.64 2.37 5.27
N VAL A 87 -11.02 3.61 4.92
CA VAL A 87 -10.26 4.40 3.94
C VAL A 87 -9.73 5.68 4.59
N GLY A 88 -8.43 5.93 4.42
CA GLY A 88 -7.80 7.23 4.65
C GLY A 88 -7.46 7.89 3.32
N THR A 89 -8.03 9.05 3.05
CA THR A 89 -7.80 9.83 1.82
C THR A 89 -7.23 11.20 2.16
N SER A 90 -6.41 11.76 1.27
CA SER A 90 -5.96 13.14 1.44
C SER A 90 -7.15 14.09 1.55
N VAL A 91 -6.97 15.16 2.34
CA VAL A 91 -7.99 16.19 2.55
C VAL A 91 -8.49 16.74 1.22
N LEU A 92 -7.59 16.90 0.25
CA LEU A 92 -7.90 17.39 -1.10
C LEU A 92 -8.69 16.40 -1.95
N ALA A 93 -8.50 15.09 -1.76
CA ALA A 93 -9.21 14.05 -2.49
C ALA A 93 -10.50 13.58 -1.80
N PHE A 94 -10.72 13.97 -0.54
CA PHE A 94 -11.82 13.48 0.30
C PHE A 94 -13.20 13.66 -0.36
N GLN A 95 -13.52 14.85 -0.85
CA GLN A 95 -14.78 15.11 -1.52
C GLN A 95 -14.95 14.26 -2.79
N LYS A 96 -13.89 14.14 -3.60
CA LYS A 96 -13.91 13.34 -4.84
C LYS A 96 -14.17 11.86 -4.54
N VAL A 97 -13.51 11.31 -3.53
CA VAL A 97 -13.70 9.92 -3.09
C VAL A 97 -15.11 9.71 -2.57
N ASN A 98 -15.60 10.56 -1.67
CA ASN A 98 -16.96 10.45 -1.14
C ASN A 98 -18.03 10.57 -2.22
N CYS A 99 -17.91 11.54 -3.13
CA CYS A 99 -18.80 11.64 -4.27
C CYS A 99 -18.78 10.35 -5.10
N SER A 100 -17.61 9.78 -5.37
CA SER A 100 -17.51 8.51 -6.13
C SER A 100 -18.23 7.35 -5.44
N LEU A 101 -18.22 7.31 -4.10
CA LEU A 101 -18.89 6.27 -3.31
C LEU A 101 -20.41 6.48 -3.18
N LEU A 102 -20.89 7.72 -3.28
CA LEU A 102 -22.30 8.09 -3.09
C LEU A 102 -23.06 8.30 -4.42
N CYS A 103 -22.36 8.55 -5.52
CA CYS A 103 -22.96 8.80 -6.83
C CYS A 103 -23.63 7.57 -7.43
N ARG A 104 -24.56 7.81 -8.38
CA ARG A 104 -25.10 6.78 -9.27
C ARG A 104 -23.97 6.07 -10.02
N GLY A 105 -23.96 4.74 -10.02
CA GLY A 105 -22.86 3.91 -10.54
C GLY A 105 -21.88 3.41 -9.47
N SER A 106 -22.04 3.82 -8.21
CA SER A 106 -21.24 3.32 -7.08
C SER A 106 -21.38 1.81 -6.87
N GLU A 107 -22.48 1.20 -7.30
CA GLU A 107 -22.71 -0.24 -7.20
C GLU A 107 -21.72 -1.05 -8.03
N GLU A 108 -21.46 -0.62 -9.27
CA GLU A 108 -20.53 -1.30 -10.18
C GLU A 108 -19.09 -1.20 -9.65
N ILE A 109 -18.68 -0.02 -9.19
CA ILE A 109 -17.31 0.15 -8.67
C ILE A 109 -17.11 -0.59 -7.34
N LEU A 110 -18.14 -0.82 -6.54
CA LEU A 110 -18.06 -1.55 -5.27
C LEU A 110 -18.30 -3.06 -5.42
N GLN A 111 -18.72 -3.53 -6.60
CA GLN A 111 -18.97 -4.94 -6.84
C GLN A 111 -17.67 -5.75 -6.74
N LEU A 112 -17.77 -6.86 -6.01
CA LEU A 112 -16.76 -7.89 -5.83
C LEU A 112 -17.04 -9.08 -6.76
N PRO A 113 -16.04 -9.96 -6.99
CA PRO A 113 -16.18 -11.11 -7.89
C PRO A 113 -17.34 -12.06 -7.53
N SER A 114 -17.61 -12.26 -6.24
CA SER A 114 -18.77 -13.04 -5.73
C SER A 114 -20.13 -12.47 -6.17
N GLY A 115 -20.16 -11.24 -6.69
CA GLY A 115 -21.37 -10.44 -6.79
C GLY A 115 -21.73 -9.73 -5.48
N SER A 116 -20.98 -9.95 -4.40
CA SER A 116 -21.13 -9.18 -3.15
C SER A 116 -20.58 -7.76 -3.31
N ARG A 117 -20.88 -6.88 -2.34
CA ARG A 117 -20.46 -5.47 -2.36
C ARG A 117 -19.38 -5.22 -1.33
N MET A 118 -18.29 -4.57 -1.74
CA MET A 118 -17.27 -4.04 -0.84
C MET A 118 -17.90 -3.03 0.11
N LYS A 119 -17.70 -3.23 1.41
CA LYS A 119 -18.19 -2.34 2.46
C LYS A 119 -17.08 -1.38 2.88
N ILE A 120 -17.37 -0.09 2.76
CA ILE A 120 -16.54 1.00 3.29
C ILE A 120 -17.39 1.74 4.33
N PRO A 121 -17.35 1.36 5.61
CA PRO A 121 -18.22 1.96 6.62
C PRO A 121 -17.82 3.40 6.96
N LYS A 122 -16.54 3.77 6.79
CA LYS A 122 -16.05 5.12 7.06
C LYS A 122 -14.85 5.51 6.20
N VAL A 123 -14.86 6.77 5.77
CA VAL A 123 -13.75 7.44 5.08
C VAL A 123 -13.23 8.55 6.01
N TYR A 124 -11.92 8.56 6.23
CA TYR A 124 -11.21 9.54 7.04
C TYR A 124 -10.43 10.48 6.13
N ALA A 125 -10.52 11.79 6.41
CA ALA A 125 -9.57 12.75 5.87
C ALA A 125 -8.23 12.53 6.59
N LEU A 126 -7.14 12.39 5.84
CA LEU A 126 -5.82 12.07 6.35
C LEU A 126 -4.76 12.83 5.55
N GLU A 127 -4.05 13.75 6.18
CA GLU A 127 -2.83 14.34 5.64
C GLU A 127 -1.62 13.61 6.21
N ALA A 128 -1.02 12.75 5.40
CA ALA A 128 0.05 11.87 5.86
C ALA A 128 1.41 12.58 5.96
N ALA A 129 1.53 13.82 5.46
CA ALA A 129 2.73 14.63 5.64
C ALA A 129 2.74 15.39 6.98
N ILE A 130 1.69 15.27 7.80
CA ILE A 130 1.54 16.00 9.06
C ILE A 130 1.17 15.03 10.18
N ASP A 131 2.16 14.72 11.01
CA ASP A 131 1.98 13.79 12.13
C ASP A 131 1.08 14.41 13.21
N ASN A 132 1.46 15.58 13.70
CA ASN A 132 0.82 16.21 14.85
C ASN A 132 0.09 17.51 14.49
N PRO A 133 -1.00 17.87 15.21
CA PRO A 133 -1.70 19.15 15.03
C PRO A 133 -0.80 20.38 15.17
N GLU A 134 0.24 20.30 15.98
CA GLU A 134 1.23 21.37 16.16
C GLU A 134 2.08 21.63 14.91
N ASP A 135 2.34 20.61 14.09
CA ASP A 135 3.11 20.73 12.85
C ASP A 135 2.34 21.52 11.77
N VAL A 136 1.01 21.61 11.88
CA VAL A 136 0.15 22.43 11.00
C VAL A 136 0.56 23.89 11.03
N ALA A 137 1.07 24.38 12.17
CA ALA A 137 1.48 25.77 12.33
C ALA A 137 2.61 26.17 11.36
N TYR A 138 3.43 25.20 10.95
CA TYR A 138 4.62 25.44 10.14
C TYR A 138 4.36 25.26 8.63
N ASN A 139 3.19 24.72 8.25
CA ASN A 139 2.84 24.49 6.84
C ASN A 139 1.95 25.62 6.28
N LYS A 140 2.57 26.57 5.58
CA LYS A 140 1.89 27.73 4.98
C LYS A 140 0.83 27.34 3.95
N VAL A 141 1.05 26.27 3.17
CA VAL A 141 0.14 25.81 2.12
C VAL A 141 -1.17 25.32 2.72
N ILE A 142 -1.09 24.55 3.80
CA ILE A 142 -2.25 24.02 4.52
C ILE A 142 -3.07 25.17 5.13
N LYS A 143 -2.42 26.12 5.79
CA LYS A 143 -3.11 27.28 6.41
C LYS A 143 -3.93 28.10 5.44
N THR A 144 -3.48 28.22 4.19
CA THR A 144 -4.17 29.03 3.18
C THR A 144 -5.26 28.29 2.43
N ASN A 145 -5.35 26.96 2.58
CA ASN A 145 -6.23 26.14 1.77
C ASN A 145 -7.56 25.87 2.48
N GLN A 146 -8.65 26.39 1.92
CA GLN A 146 -10.00 26.29 2.48
C GLN A 146 -10.49 24.85 2.65
N ASN A 147 -9.99 23.89 1.86
CA ASN A 147 -10.39 22.48 2.01
C ASN A 147 -10.02 21.92 3.40
N TYR A 148 -8.92 22.38 4.00
CA TYR A 148 -8.50 21.97 5.34
C TYR A 148 -9.35 22.59 6.44
N THR A 149 -10.05 23.70 6.16
CA THR A 149 -11.00 24.31 7.11
C THR A 149 -12.35 23.59 7.14
N MET A 150 -12.68 22.84 6.08
CA MET A 150 -13.93 22.07 5.98
C MET A 150 -13.85 20.70 6.68
N HIS A 151 -12.65 20.27 7.07
CA HIS A 151 -12.39 18.99 7.72
C HIS A 151 -11.70 19.22 9.05
N SER A 152 -12.04 18.42 10.05
CA SER A 152 -11.35 18.36 11.34
C SER A 152 -10.72 16.99 11.53
N LYS A 153 -9.72 16.89 12.40
CA LYS A 153 -9.07 15.62 12.78
C LYS A 153 -8.45 14.88 11.60
N TRP A 154 -7.62 15.57 10.84
CA TRP A 154 -7.03 15.03 9.60
C TRP A 154 -5.53 14.77 9.71
N THR A 155 -4.86 15.19 10.80
CA THR A 155 -3.47 14.81 11.05
C THR A 155 -3.36 13.32 11.35
N VAL A 156 -2.17 12.74 11.17
CA VAL A 156 -1.94 11.30 11.41
C VAL A 156 -2.39 10.92 12.82
N GLN A 157 -1.93 11.66 13.83
CA GLN A 157 -2.25 11.39 15.23
C GLN A 157 -3.76 11.46 15.52
N GLU A 158 -4.47 12.46 14.99
CA GLU A 158 -5.90 12.61 15.20
C GLU A 158 -6.73 11.54 14.48
N VAL A 159 -6.32 11.15 13.27
CA VAL A 159 -6.95 10.03 12.54
C VAL A 159 -6.71 8.74 13.30
N VAL A 160 -5.50 8.54 13.81
CA VAL A 160 -5.14 7.38 14.62
C VAL A 160 -6.04 7.27 15.86
N GLN A 161 -6.24 8.37 16.58
CA GLN A 161 -7.14 8.45 17.72
C GLN A 161 -8.60 8.22 17.34
N SER A 162 -9.03 8.76 16.19
CA SER A 162 -10.40 8.61 15.69
C SER A 162 -10.70 7.17 15.31
N VAL A 163 -9.80 6.50 14.59
CA VAL A 163 -9.93 5.07 14.24
C VAL A 163 -9.97 4.21 15.50
N LYS A 164 -9.10 4.50 16.48
CA LYS A 164 -9.10 3.80 17.78
C LYS A 164 -10.40 4.01 18.56
N HIS A 165 -10.96 5.21 18.55
CA HIS A 165 -12.23 5.51 19.20
C HIS A 165 -13.42 4.80 18.52
N ASP A 166 -13.45 4.82 17.19
CA ASP A 166 -14.57 4.27 16.42
C ASP A 166 -14.56 2.73 16.37
N TRP A 167 -13.38 2.11 16.31
CA TRP A 167 -13.23 0.67 15.99
C TRP A 167 -12.43 -0.12 17.03
N GLY A 168 -11.76 0.55 17.96
CA GLY A 168 -10.84 -0.06 18.92
C GLY A 168 -9.48 -0.36 18.29
N SER A 169 -9.41 -1.40 17.46
CA SER A 169 -8.19 -1.83 16.77
C SER A 169 -8.45 -2.17 15.30
N ILE A 170 -7.36 -2.15 14.53
CA ILE A 170 -7.32 -2.61 13.14
C ILE A 170 -6.30 -3.74 13.01
N ASP A 171 -6.54 -4.65 12.06
CA ASP A 171 -5.67 -5.81 11.84
C ASP A 171 -4.63 -5.54 10.75
N ILE A 172 -5.02 -4.78 9.73
CA ILE A 172 -4.24 -4.59 8.51
C ILE A 172 -4.13 -3.09 8.23
N ILE A 173 -2.92 -2.62 7.93
CA ILE A 173 -2.72 -1.31 7.30
C ILE A 173 -2.09 -1.49 5.93
N VAL A 174 -2.56 -0.68 4.98
CA VAL A 174 -1.88 -0.48 3.70
C VAL A 174 -1.56 0.99 3.52
N HIS A 175 -0.32 1.32 3.20
CA HIS A 175 0.10 2.69 2.89
C HIS A 175 1.14 2.74 1.78
N SER A 176 1.29 3.89 1.13
CA SER A 176 2.35 4.11 0.13
C SER A 176 3.30 5.24 0.54
N ILE A 177 3.19 5.71 1.78
CA ILE A 177 3.73 6.97 2.27
C ILE A 177 4.86 6.68 3.25
N GLU A 178 5.96 7.41 3.11
CA GLU A 178 7.21 7.16 3.83
C GLU A 178 7.23 7.54 5.30
N GLU A 179 6.25 8.28 5.81
CA GLU A 179 6.39 8.89 7.14
C GLU A 179 5.13 8.69 7.96
N CYS A 180 4.91 7.49 8.50
CA CYS A 180 3.77 7.24 9.40
C CYS A 180 4.04 6.12 10.44
N PRO A 181 5.11 6.21 11.25
CA PRO A 181 5.37 5.25 12.32
C PRO A 181 4.22 5.20 13.35
N GLU A 182 3.50 6.31 13.53
CA GLU A 182 2.35 6.38 14.45
C GLU A 182 1.15 5.56 13.96
N VAL A 183 0.94 5.44 12.65
CA VAL A 183 -0.12 4.57 12.11
C VAL A 183 0.23 3.10 12.29
N VAL A 184 1.53 2.77 12.41
CA VAL A 184 1.99 1.42 12.75
C VAL A 184 1.63 1.05 14.19
N ALA A 185 1.55 2.03 15.10
CA ALA A 185 1.23 1.82 16.51
C ALA A 185 -0.23 1.39 16.78
N LEU A 186 -1.09 1.35 15.77
CA LEU A 186 -2.50 0.92 15.87
C LEU A 186 -2.75 -0.58 15.65
N ILE A 187 -1.73 -1.37 15.35
CA ILE A 187 -1.93 -2.59 14.55
C ILE A 187 -1.87 -3.87 15.39
N GLY A 188 -2.82 -4.78 15.15
CA GLY A 188 -2.83 -6.13 15.74
C GLY A 188 -2.33 -7.26 14.84
N GLY A 189 -1.95 -7.01 13.57
CA GLY A 189 -1.63 -8.07 12.61
C GLY A 189 -0.51 -7.78 11.61
N SER A 190 -0.76 -6.91 10.62
CA SER A 190 0.14 -6.74 9.46
C SER A 190 0.13 -5.33 8.88
N ALA A 191 1.31 -4.83 8.53
CA ALA A 191 1.52 -3.62 7.75
C ALA A 191 2.14 -3.93 6.40
N ILE A 192 1.58 -3.34 5.34
CA ILE A 192 2.04 -3.54 3.98
C ILE A 192 2.20 -2.18 3.29
N SER A 193 3.39 -1.93 2.75
CA SER A 193 3.69 -0.69 2.04
C SER A 193 3.87 -0.89 0.54
N LEU A 194 3.71 0.16 -0.26
CA LEU A 194 3.94 0.13 -1.72
C LEU A 194 5.22 0.88 -2.12
N THR A 195 6.16 0.16 -2.72
CA THR A 195 7.40 0.69 -3.31
C THR A 195 7.48 0.42 -4.82
N TYR A 196 8.56 0.87 -5.44
CA TYR A 196 8.87 0.66 -6.85
C TYR A 196 10.37 0.44 -7.03
N THR A 197 10.76 -0.36 -8.03
CA THR A 197 12.16 -0.72 -8.34
C THR A 197 13.09 0.50 -8.52
N ALA A 198 12.53 1.68 -8.76
CA ALA A 198 13.28 2.93 -8.80
C ALA A 198 14.02 3.26 -7.48
N SER A 199 13.72 2.58 -6.37
CA SER A 199 14.46 2.63 -5.11
C SER A 199 15.87 2.04 -5.20
N GLN A 200 16.05 1.02 -6.04
CA GLN A 200 17.26 0.23 -6.15
C GLN A 200 17.96 0.41 -7.50
N SER A 201 17.26 0.95 -8.50
CA SER A 201 17.74 1.11 -9.86
C SER A 201 17.28 2.43 -10.47
N ILE A 202 18.05 2.93 -11.43
CA ILE A 202 17.72 4.18 -12.11
C ILE A 202 16.58 3.94 -13.08
N ILE A 203 15.46 4.63 -12.88
CA ILE A 203 14.37 4.74 -13.85
C ILE A 203 14.35 6.17 -14.38
N PRO A 204 14.81 6.41 -15.63
CA PRO A 204 14.86 7.74 -16.21
C PRO A 204 13.48 8.42 -16.16
N GLY A 205 13.41 9.63 -15.61
CA GLY A 205 12.14 10.37 -15.50
C GLY A 205 11.30 10.05 -14.26
N TYR A 206 11.67 9.08 -13.41
CA TYR A 206 10.99 8.83 -12.14
C TYR A 206 11.26 9.93 -11.10
N GLY A 207 12.37 10.65 -11.22
CA GLY A 207 12.71 11.81 -10.38
C GLY A 207 13.44 11.43 -9.08
N GLY A 208 14.52 12.16 -8.77
CA GLY A 208 15.41 11.82 -7.65
C GLY A 208 14.74 11.86 -6.27
N GLY A 209 13.81 12.79 -6.05
CA GLY A 209 13.06 12.87 -4.79
C GLY A 209 12.24 11.61 -4.53
N MET A 210 11.53 11.09 -5.54
CA MET A 210 10.71 9.88 -5.42
C MET A 210 11.54 8.59 -5.32
N THR A 211 12.69 8.52 -5.96
CA THR A 211 13.62 7.39 -5.80
C THR A 211 14.16 7.30 -4.37
N SER A 212 14.69 8.39 -3.82
CA SER A 212 15.25 8.40 -2.46
C SER A 212 14.19 8.08 -1.41
N ALA A 213 13.02 8.66 -1.59
CA ALA A 213 11.79 8.36 -0.90
C ALA A 213 11.51 6.83 -0.84
N LYS A 214 11.41 6.16 -1.99
CA LYS A 214 11.16 4.71 -2.03
C LYS A 214 12.27 3.87 -1.40
N ALA A 215 13.52 4.31 -1.52
CA ALA A 215 14.63 3.66 -0.82
C ALA A 215 14.53 3.78 0.70
N ALA A 216 14.10 4.94 1.21
CA ALA A 216 13.85 5.15 2.64
C ALA A 216 12.73 4.23 3.13
N LEU A 217 11.61 4.13 2.40
CA LEU A 217 10.50 3.23 2.75
C LEU A 217 10.92 1.76 2.91
N GLU A 218 11.76 1.27 1.99
CA GLU A 218 12.29 -0.10 2.04
C GLU A 218 13.24 -0.29 3.22
N SER A 219 13.97 0.75 3.61
CA SER A 219 14.80 0.74 4.82
C SER A 219 13.95 0.71 6.08
N ASP A 220 12.96 1.59 6.17
CA ASP A 220 12.06 1.69 7.31
C ASP A 220 11.24 0.42 7.51
N THR A 221 10.89 -0.27 6.43
CA THR A 221 10.25 -1.60 6.50
C THR A 221 11.05 -2.58 7.34
N ARG A 222 12.38 -2.60 7.22
CA ARG A 222 13.24 -3.51 8.01
C ARG A 222 13.31 -3.08 9.47
N VAL A 223 13.45 -1.78 9.72
CA VAL A 223 13.52 -1.22 11.08
C VAL A 223 12.19 -1.44 11.81
N LEU A 224 11.08 -1.10 11.18
CA LEU A 224 9.73 -1.27 11.72
C LEU A 224 9.38 -2.76 11.90
N ALA A 225 9.79 -3.64 10.99
CA ALA A 225 9.61 -5.08 11.18
C ALA A 225 10.29 -5.59 12.45
N PHE A 226 11.49 -5.08 12.76
CA PHE A 226 12.19 -5.41 14.01
C PHE A 226 11.48 -4.81 15.23
N GLU A 227 11.22 -3.50 15.22
CA GLU A 227 10.66 -2.80 16.38
C GLU A 227 9.22 -3.22 16.68
N ALA A 228 8.34 -3.19 15.69
CA ALA A 228 6.93 -3.52 15.84
C ALA A 228 6.73 -5.02 16.04
N GLY A 229 7.56 -5.86 15.39
CA GLY A 229 7.56 -7.30 15.60
C GLY A 229 7.92 -7.67 17.04
N ARG A 230 8.95 -7.04 17.63
CA ARG A 230 9.37 -7.31 19.01
C ARG A 230 8.41 -6.75 20.06
N ARG A 231 7.83 -5.58 19.81
CA ARG A 231 6.93 -4.92 20.78
C ARG A 231 5.51 -5.45 20.75
N GLN A 232 5.00 -5.77 19.56
CA GLN A 232 3.56 -5.98 19.34
C GLN A 232 3.25 -7.23 18.48
N GLY A 233 4.26 -7.93 17.96
CA GLY A 233 4.05 -9.08 17.07
C GLY A 233 3.57 -8.70 15.67
N ILE A 234 3.72 -7.43 15.27
CA ILE A 234 3.30 -6.94 13.96
C ILE A 234 4.30 -7.34 12.88
N ARG A 235 3.79 -7.81 11.74
CA ARG A 235 4.59 -8.02 10.54
C ARG A 235 4.58 -6.78 9.66
N VAL A 236 5.73 -6.40 9.12
CA VAL A 236 5.85 -5.21 8.24
C VAL A 236 6.54 -5.64 6.96
N ASN A 237 5.89 -5.47 5.81
CA ASN A 237 6.43 -5.85 4.51
C ASN A 237 6.17 -4.77 3.47
N THR A 238 6.91 -4.78 2.37
CA THR A 238 6.69 -3.91 1.22
C THR A 238 6.43 -4.74 -0.02
N ILE A 239 5.53 -4.26 -0.88
CA ILE A 239 5.39 -4.77 -2.25
C ILE A 239 6.04 -3.78 -3.21
N SER A 240 6.99 -4.26 -4.01
CA SER A 240 7.55 -3.55 -5.16
C SER A 240 6.74 -3.94 -6.41
N ALA A 241 5.78 -3.11 -6.78
CA ALA A 241 4.86 -3.42 -7.88
C ALA A 241 5.42 -2.96 -9.23
N GLY A 242 5.20 -3.72 -10.30
CA GLY A 242 5.52 -3.29 -11.66
C GLY A 242 4.64 -2.12 -12.15
N PRO A 243 4.97 -1.51 -13.29
CA PRO A 243 4.19 -0.40 -13.86
C PRO A 243 2.79 -0.87 -14.29
N GLN A 244 1.80 0.02 -14.17
CA GLN A 244 0.40 -0.33 -14.41
C GLN A 244 -0.43 0.86 -14.90
N ARG A 245 -1.39 0.57 -15.79
CA ARG A 245 -2.44 1.51 -16.18
C ARG A 245 -3.50 1.65 -15.10
N ILE A 246 -3.83 2.90 -14.81
CA ILE A 246 -4.99 3.27 -14.00
C ILE A 246 -6.22 3.28 -14.92
N LEU A 247 -7.21 2.45 -14.62
CA LEU A 247 -8.38 2.26 -15.48
C LEU A 247 -9.13 3.58 -15.71
N GLY A 248 -9.34 3.97 -16.97
CA GLY A 248 -10.11 5.17 -17.31
C GLY A 248 -9.46 6.49 -16.89
N ALA A 249 -8.15 6.51 -16.64
CA ALA A 249 -7.34 7.73 -16.57
C ALA A 249 -6.46 7.80 -17.83
N LYS A 250 -6.19 9.01 -18.33
CA LYS A 250 -5.15 9.17 -19.36
C LYS A 250 -3.81 8.79 -18.71
N SER A 251 -3.24 7.66 -19.13
CA SER A 251 -1.87 7.30 -18.76
C SER A 251 -0.93 8.41 -19.24
N SER A 252 0.05 8.75 -18.40
CA SER A 252 1.14 9.57 -18.91
C SER A 252 1.93 8.76 -19.92
N VAL A 253 2.46 9.42 -20.95
CA VAL A 253 3.35 8.80 -21.96
C VAL A 253 4.48 8.03 -21.30
N PHE A 254 4.92 8.49 -20.12
CA PHE A 254 5.90 7.79 -19.30
C PHE A 254 5.41 6.41 -18.82
N ILE A 255 4.21 6.30 -18.26
CA ILE A 255 3.67 5.03 -17.76
C ILE A 255 3.46 4.02 -18.88
N ASP A 256 2.93 4.45 -20.03
CA ASP A 256 2.75 3.55 -21.18
C ASP A 256 4.07 2.97 -21.67
N ARG A 257 5.13 3.81 -21.75
CA ARG A 257 6.47 3.34 -22.10
C ARG A 257 7.01 2.32 -21.09
N MET A 258 6.79 2.53 -19.79
CA MET A 258 7.23 1.58 -18.76
C MET A 258 6.49 0.25 -18.86
N ILE A 259 5.19 0.26 -19.21
CA ILE A 259 4.41 -0.96 -19.40
C ILE A 259 4.87 -1.72 -20.64
N GLU A 260 5.12 -1.02 -21.74
CA GLU A 260 5.64 -1.62 -22.97
C GLU A 260 7.04 -2.22 -22.75
N TYR A 261 7.91 -1.47 -22.06
CA TYR A 261 9.24 -1.96 -21.69
C TYR A 261 9.14 -3.21 -20.81
N SER A 262 8.30 -3.20 -19.78
CA SER A 262 8.07 -4.36 -18.92
C SER A 262 7.51 -5.55 -19.71
N SER A 263 6.51 -5.34 -20.55
CA SER A 263 5.89 -6.41 -21.35
C SER A 263 6.86 -7.07 -22.33
N THR A 264 7.83 -6.31 -22.83
CA THR A 264 8.85 -6.79 -23.76
C THR A 264 9.96 -7.56 -23.05
N ASN A 265 10.39 -7.09 -21.87
CA ASN A 265 11.62 -7.56 -21.21
C ASN A 265 11.38 -8.49 -20.02
N ALA A 266 10.20 -8.48 -19.40
CA ALA A 266 9.92 -9.29 -18.24
C ALA A 266 9.92 -10.79 -18.58
N PRO A 267 10.38 -11.65 -17.67
CA PRO A 267 10.22 -13.10 -17.79
C PRO A 267 8.76 -13.51 -18.05
N LEU A 268 7.80 -12.90 -17.35
CA LEU A 268 6.37 -13.13 -17.58
C LEU A 268 5.78 -12.02 -18.45
N LYS A 269 5.49 -12.35 -19.72
CA LYS A 269 4.95 -11.43 -20.73
C LYS A 269 3.45 -11.18 -20.55
N LYS A 270 3.07 -10.49 -19.48
CA LYS A 270 1.68 -10.06 -19.23
C LYS A 270 1.63 -8.64 -18.69
N GLU A 271 0.55 -7.92 -18.98
CA GLU A 271 0.31 -6.63 -18.34
C GLU A 271 -0.21 -6.84 -16.92
N LEU A 272 0.33 -6.09 -15.96
CA LEU A 272 -0.27 -5.97 -14.64
C LEU A 272 -1.48 -5.04 -14.76
N SER A 273 -2.70 -5.56 -14.87
CA SER A 273 -3.90 -4.74 -15.03
C SER A 273 -4.58 -4.44 -13.68
N ALA A 274 -5.06 -3.20 -13.52
CA ALA A 274 -5.89 -2.79 -12.38
C ALA A 274 -7.37 -3.20 -12.55
N GLY A 275 -7.68 -3.90 -13.64
CA GLY A 275 -9.02 -4.33 -13.97
C GLY A 275 -9.12 -4.60 -15.47
N ASP A 276 -9.27 -5.86 -15.84
CA ASP A 276 -9.85 -6.23 -17.12
C ASP A 276 -11.14 -7.01 -16.84
N SER A 277 -12.19 -6.63 -17.57
CA SER A 277 -13.57 -7.12 -17.58
C SER A 277 -13.72 -8.64 -17.79
N LYS A 278 -12.65 -9.34 -18.16
CA LYS A 278 -12.66 -10.78 -18.44
C LYS A 278 -11.94 -11.56 -17.33
N ARG A 279 -12.61 -11.68 -16.17
CA ARG A 279 -12.44 -12.76 -15.17
C ARG A 279 -11.05 -12.95 -14.52
N LYS A 280 -10.14 -11.96 -14.54
CA LYS A 280 -8.77 -12.13 -14.00
C LYS A 280 -8.22 -10.95 -13.19
N TRP A 281 -9.05 -9.97 -12.85
CA TRP A 281 -8.66 -8.69 -12.21
C TRP A 281 -8.02 -8.82 -10.80
N TRP A 282 -8.13 -9.97 -10.13
CA TRP A 282 -7.71 -10.12 -8.73
C TRP A 282 -6.43 -10.95 -8.53
N ASN A 283 -6.08 -11.85 -9.46
CA ASN A 283 -4.99 -12.80 -9.25
C ASN A 283 -3.64 -12.10 -9.03
N ASP A 284 -3.40 -11.01 -9.75
CA ASP A 284 -2.17 -10.21 -9.64
C ASP A 284 -2.17 -9.23 -8.44
N ARG A 285 -3.22 -9.28 -7.61
CA ARG A 285 -3.38 -8.48 -6.37
C ARG A 285 -3.59 -9.34 -5.12
N THR A 286 -3.68 -10.66 -5.26
CA THR A 286 -3.80 -11.60 -4.14
C THR A 286 -2.61 -11.54 -3.19
N GLN A 287 -1.47 -11.01 -3.64
CA GLN A 287 -0.25 -10.83 -2.84
C GLN A 287 -0.49 -9.92 -1.63
N TRP A 288 -1.36 -8.91 -1.75
CA TRP A 288 -1.75 -8.05 -0.63
C TRP A 288 -2.53 -8.84 0.42
N ALA A 289 -3.51 -9.63 -0.01
CA ALA A 289 -4.27 -10.50 0.87
C ALA A 289 -3.38 -11.59 1.48
N PHE A 290 -2.44 -12.15 0.72
CA PHE A 290 -1.49 -13.15 1.17
C PHE A 290 -0.60 -12.59 2.27
N LEU A 291 0.04 -11.44 2.05
CA LEU A 291 0.89 -10.79 3.05
C LEU A 291 0.09 -10.35 4.28
N ALA A 292 -1.19 -10.02 4.14
CA ALA A 292 -2.06 -9.69 5.27
C ALA A 292 -2.50 -10.94 6.06
N SER A 293 -2.57 -12.10 5.41
CA SER A 293 -3.10 -13.33 5.99
C SER A 293 -2.12 -14.07 6.92
N PRO A 294 -2.61 -15.03 7.72
CA PRO A 294 -1.76 -15.94 8.50
C PRO A 294 -0.79 -16.79 7.65
N LEU A 295 -1.04 -16.96 6.34
CA LEU A 295 -0.15 -17.70 5.44
C LEU A 295 1.23 -17.04 5.32
N ALA A 296 1.31 -15.72 5.53
CA ALA A 296 2.55 -14.96 5.56
C ALA A 296 3.08 -14.71 6.99
N SER A 297 2.67 -15.53 7.97
CA SER A 297 3.02 -15.35 9.39
C SER A 297 4.52 -15.30 9.67
N ALA A 298 5.34 -15.97 8.84
CA ALA A 298 6.80 -15.94 8.95
C ALA A 298 7.49 -14.88 8.06
N ILE A 299 6.72 -14.04 7.35
CA ILE A 299 7.25 -13.04 6.41
C ILE A 299 7.11 -11.65 7.04
N THR A 300 8.26 -11.04 7.38
CA THR A 300 8.38 -9.67 7.89
C THR A 300 9.73 -9.08 7.48
N GLY A 301 9.80 -7.77 7.31
CA GLY A 301 11.00 -7.03 6.86
C GLY A 301 11.34 -7.23 5.38
N ALA A 302 10.43 -7.82 4.59
CA ALA A 302 10.70 -8.22 3.22
C ALA A 302 10.16 -7.21 2.20
N VAL A 303 10.90 -7.04 1.10
CA VAL A 303 10.44 -6.37 -0.13
C VAL A 303 10.10 -7.45 -1.15
N ILE A 304 8.80 -7.62 -1.41
CA ILE A 304 8.27 -8.65 -2.33
C ILE A 304 8.02 -8.01 -3.69
N HIS A 305 8.68 -8.52 -4.72
CA HIS A 305 8.53 -8.04 -6.09
C HIS A 305 7.29 -8.66 -6.75
N VAL A 306 6.42 -7.80 -7.29
CA VAL A 306 5.21 -8.17 -8.04
C VAL A 306 5.25 -7.40 -9.35
N ASP A 307 6.22 -7.75 -10.20
CA ASP A 307 6.61 -6.99 -11.38
C ASP A 307 6.89 -7.89 -12.61
N ASN A 308 6.36 -9.11 -12.60
CA ASN A 308 6.59 -10.15 -13.62
C ASN A 308 8.05 -10.63 -13.74
N GLY A 309 8.89 -10.34 -12.74
CA GLY A 309 10.30 -10.73 -12.71
C GLY A 309 11.21 -9.68 -13.34
N MET A 310 10.73 -8.46 -13.58
CA MET A 310 11.54 -7.36 -14.11
C MET A 310 12.75 -7.05 -13.22
N ASN A 311 12.59 -7.11 -11.89
CA ASN A 311 13.67 -6.88 -10.94
C ASN A 311 14.84 -7.87 -11.08
N ALA A 312 14.59 -9.07 -11.60
CA ALA A 312 15.63 -10.09 -11.80
C ALA A 312 16.44 -9.87 -13.08
N MET A 313 15.98 -8.98 -13.97
CA MET A 313 16.63 -8.73 -15.26
C MET A 313 17.81 -7.76 -15.09
N GLY A 314 18.98 -8.16 -15.59
CA GLY A 314 20.19 -7.31 -15.62
C GLY A 314 20.41 -6.57 -16.95
N ALA A 315 19.72 -6.97 -18.01
CA ALA A 315 19.83 -6.36 -19.34
C ALA A 315 18.49 -6.44 -20.07
N ALA A 316 18.24 -5.47 -20.95
CA ALA A 316 17.12 -5.51 -21.88
C ALA A 316 17.35 -6.59 -22.94
N LEU A 317 16.26 -7.22 -23.40
CA LEU A 317 16.33 -8.17 -24.51
C LEU A 317 16.65 -7.40 -25.80
N PRO A 318 17.68 -7.82 -26.57
CA PRO A 318 17.93 -7.22 -27.87
C PRO A 318 16.77 -7.54 -28.82
N LEU A 319 16.50 -6.65 -29.78
CA LEU A 319 15.50 -6.88 -30.83
C LEU A 319 15.73 -8.21 -31.58
N SER A 320 16.99 -8.64 -31.70
CA SER A 320 17.38 -9.89 -32.35
C SER A 320 16.98 -11.15 -31.57
N PHE A 321 16.68 -11.04 -30.27
CA PHE A 321 16.18 -12.16 -29.46
C PHE A 321 14.86 -12.71 -30.03
N PHE A 322 14.03 -11.86 -30.63
CA PHE A 322 12.79 -12.27 -31.31
C PHE A 322 13.01 -12.76 -32.74
N GLY A 323 14.20 -12.51 -33.31
CA GLY A 323 14.58 -12.87 -34.68
C GLY A 323 15.31 -14.21 -34.82
N GLY A 324 15.41 -15.00 -33.75
CA GLY A 324 16.06 -16.33 -33.78
C GLY A 324 17.59 -16.28 -33.72
N ASP A 325 18.16 -15.29 -33.02
CA ASP A 325 19.61 -15.19 -32.85
C ASP A 325 20.19 -16.46 -32.20
N PRO A 326 21.12 -17.19 -32.86
CA PRO A 326 21.60 -18.50 -32.42
C PRO A 326 22.39 -18.43 -31.10
N VAL A 327 22.80 -17.24 -30.67
CA VAL A 327 23.49 -17.01 -29.39
C VAL A 327 22.58 -17.32 -28.20
N PHE A 328 21.28 -17.07 -28.29
CA PHE A 328 20.34 -17.29 -27.19
C PHE A 328 19.53 -18.58 -27.31
N SER A 329 19.40 -19.15 -28.51
CA SER A 329 18.69 -20.42 -28.72
C SER A 329 19.35 -21.60 -27.99
N ASN A 330 20.66 -21.53 -27.73
CA ASN A 330 21.43 -22.60 -27.09
C ASN A 330 21.49 -22.50 -25.55
N TYR A 331 20.96 -21.43 -24.95
CA TYR A 331 20.92 -21.24 -23.49
C TYR A 331 19.49 -21.20 -22.92
N ALA A 332 18.47 -21.45 -23.75
CA ALA A 332 17.11 -21.65 -23.29
C ALA A 332 16.98 -23.05 -22.67
N VAL A 333 16.62 -23.10 -21.38
CA VAL A 333 16.33 -24.33 -20.63
C VAL A 333 14.96 -24.88 -21.00
#